data_AF-A0A875S9H9-F1
#
_entry.id   AF-A0A875S9H9-F1
#
_cell.length_a   1.000
_cell.length_b   1.000
_cell.length_c   1.000
_cell.angle_alpha   90.00
_cell.angle_beta   90.00
_cell.angle_gamma   90.00
#
_symmetry.space_group_name_H-M   'P 1'
#
loop_
_entity.id
_entity.type
_entity.pdbx_description
1 polymer ?
#
loop_
_entity_poly.entity_id
_entity_poly.type
_entity_poly.pdbx_seq_one_letter_code
_entity_poly.pdbx_strand_id
1 'polypeptide(L)'
;MCLSMLKSFFSAFSSIQVTPLSGAYKFVSCPQPVKDTGCTYCELPQFPSNRQIDYERQLRNSKVALYKHALILHGLPDHKAWPRRFEMAPDSIISTLNALKRQYTDGYHPSLISMTSLQEPANVDCQLVGLYPDGLVIHVPNSRLKDFTRAFLDGKGGEDSKEKAALRETFKTRKLLKDYVLVCGHYKRDIRCGLLGPLVKAEFEKAFQLAQVPKEKVGLGYISHIGGHSFAANVLIFKKNGDVIWYGRVEQRNVQGIVLKTVLGNEIIEELYRG
;
A
#
# COMPACT_ATOMS: atom_id res chain seq x y z
N MET A 1 -33.41 43.53 24.65
CA MET A 1 -32.23 42.65 24.69
C MET A 1 -32.69 41.22 24.83
N CYS A 2 -32.72 40.45 23.74
CA CYS A 2 -32.50 38.99 23.72
C CYS A 2 -32.59 38.51 22.26
N LEU A 3 -31.55 38.80 21.48
CA LEU A 3 -31.29 38.10 20.22
C LEU A 3 -30.30 36.99 20.51
N SER A 4 -30.69 35.74 20.24
CA SER A 4 -29.87 34.69 19.58
C SER A 4 -30.36 33.28 19.93
N MET A 5 -31.48 32.88 19.34
CA MET A 5 -31.63 31.50 18.89
C MET A 5 -30.82 31.36 17.60
N LEU A 6 -29.65 30.73 17.67
CA LEU A 6 -28.98 30.17 16.49
C LEU A 6 -28.10 28.99 16.91
N LYS A 7 -28.69 27.80 16.72
CA LYS A 7 -28.08 26.61 16.13
C LYS A 7 -26.56 26.51 16.27
N SER A 8 -26.12 25.60 17.13
CA SER A 8 -24.84 24.93 16.94
C SER A 8 -25.07 23.43 16.82
N PHE A 9 -25.30 23.02 15.57
CA PHE A 9 -25.04 21.67 15.09
C PHE A 9 -23.53 21.46 15.17
N PHE A 10 -23.00 21.05 16.32
CA PHE A 10 -21.69 20.42 16.35
C PHE A 10 -21.88 18.98 15.86
N SER A 11 -21.58 18.81 14.57
CA SER A 11 -21.53 17.50 13.94
C SER A 11 -20.58 16.61 14.74
N ALA A 12 -21.05 15.41 15.05
CA ALA A 12 -20.21 14.29 15.40
C ALA A 12 -19.20 14.07 14.26
N PHE A 13 -18.02 14.66 14.39
CA PHE A 13 -16.84 14.22 13.64
C PHE A 13 -16.52 12.82 14.17
N SER A 14 -17.04 11.81 13.48
CA SER A 14 -16.48 10.47 13.59
C SER A 14 -15.00 10.61 13.24
N SER A 15 -14.14 10.38 14.23
CA SER A 15 -12.71 10.28 14.05
C SER A 15 -12.44 9.35 12.88
N ILE A 16 -11.76 9.84 11.84
CA ILE A 16 -11.28 9.00 10.75
C ILE A 16 -10.41 7.92 11.40
N GLN A 17 -10.95 6.70 11.49
CA GLN A 17 -10.25 5.57 12.10
C GLN A 17 -9.12 5.18 11.15
N VAL A 18 -7.93 5.72 11.42
CA VAL A 18 -6.70 5.18 10.86
C VAL A 18 -6.57 3.77 11.42
N THR A 19 -6.48 2.76 10.56
CA THR A 19 -6.25 1.37 10.98
C THR A 19 -5.02 1.32 11.88
N PRO A 20 -5.18 1.03 13.19
CA PRO A 20 -4.07 1.02 14.12
C PRO A 20 -3.12 -0.12 13.77
N LEU A 21 -1.83 0.12 13.91
CA LEU A 21 -0.82 -0.94 13.81
C LEU A 21 -1.04 -1.91 14.98
N SER A 22 -1.17 -3.20 14.68
CA SER A 22 -1.33 -4.26 15.67
C SER A 22 -0.03 -4.56 16.42
N GLY A 23 1.12 -4.33 15.79
CA GLY A 23 2.44 -4.47 16.41
C GLY A 23 2.79 -3.31 17.36
N ALA A 24 3.53 -3.62 18.42
CA ALA A 24 4.19 -2.62 19.24
C ALA A 24 5.44 -2.10 18.52
N TYR A 25 5.29 -0.99 17.78
CA TYR A 25 6.40 -0.36 17.06
C TYR A 25 7.04 0.75 17.88
N LYS A 26 8.38 0.79 17.87
CA LYS A 26 9.15 1.92 18.38
C LYS A 26 9.55 2.85 17.24
N PHE A 27 9.39 4.16 17.43
CA PHE A 27 9.90 5.15 16.49
C PHE A 27 11.39 5.40 16.72
N VAL A 28 12.17 5.43 15.64
CA VAL A 28 13.62 5.64 15.64
C VAL A 28 14.04 6.52 14.48
N SER A 29 15.22 7.13 14.57
CA SER A 29 15.87 7.77 13.43
C SER A 29 16.45 6.73 12.46
N CYS A 30 16.50 7.08 11.18
CA CYS A 30 17.10 6.26 10.13
C CYS A 30 18.60 6.11 10.40
N PRO A 31 19.11 4.88 10.59
CA PRO A 31 20.55 4.69 10.72
C PRO A 31 21.23 4.97 9.39
N GLN A 32 22.49 5.43 9.46
CA GLN A 32 23.32 5.58 8.27
C GLN A 32 23.58 4.21 7.61
N PRO A 33 23.68 4.14 6.28
CA PRO A 33 23.96 2.89 5.59
C PRO A 33 25.36 2.39 5.96
N VAL A 34 25.47 1.08 6.18
CA VAL A 34 26.73 0.44 6.63
C VAL A 34 27.67 0.21 5.46
N LYS A 35 27.13 0.06 4.25
CA LYS A 35 27.91 -0.21 3.03
C LYS A 35 27.38 0.59 1.87
N ASP A 36 28.26 1.22 1.08
CA ASP A 36 27.85 1.72 -0.22
C ASP A 36 27.72 0.56 -1.21
N THR A 37 26.53 0.41 -1.80
CA THR A 37 26.23 -0.62 -2.78
C THR A 37 26.57 -0.18 -4.22
N GLY A 38 27.25 0.96 -4.37
CA GLY A 38 27.63 1.62 -5.61
C GLY A 38 26.64 2.71 -6.06
N CYS A 39 25.47 2.80 -5.42
CA CYS A 39 24.51 3.87 -5.69
C CYS A 39 23.74 4.31 -4.44
N THR A 40 24.26 4.00 -3.25
CA THR A 40 23.67 4.38 -1.97
C THR A 40 23.62 5.91 -1.83
N TYR A 41 24.60 6.61 -2.42
CA TYR A 41 24.73 8.08 -2.42
C TYR A 41 24.64 8.70 -3.83
N CYS A 42 24.07 7.99 -4.82
CA CYS A 42 23.86 8.55 -6.14
C CYS A 42 22.99 9.81 -6.10
N GLU A 43 23.25 10.73 -7.02
CA GLU A 43 22.39 11.89 -7.23
C GLU A 43 20.97 11.47 -7.61
N LEU A 44 20.00 12.20 -7.08
CA LEU A 44 18.60 12.03 -7.43
C LEU A 44 18.33 12.61 -8.82
N PRO A 45 17.43 12.00 -9.61
CA PRO A 45 17.05 12.52 -10.90
C PRO A 45 16.41 13.91 -10.77
N GLN A 46 16.69 14.78 -11.73
CA GLN A 46 16.07 16.09 -11.83
C GLN A 46 14.62 15.97 -12.30
N PHE A 47 13.72 16.72 -11.66
CA PHE A 47 12.30 16.78 -12.05
C PHE A 47 11.97 18.08 -12.76
N PRO A 48 10.92 18.10 -13.60
CA PRO A 48 10.34 19.35 -14.08
C PRO A 48 9.96 20.28 -12.92
N SER A 49 10.09 21.60 -13.11
CA SER A 49 9.82 22.61 -12.07
C SER A 49 8.43 22.49 -11.45
N ASN A 50 7.41 22.11 -12.23
CA ASN A 50 6.04 21.89 -11.77
C ASN A 50 5.78 20.50 -11.14
N ARG A 51 6.81 19.67 -11.01
CA ARG A 51 6.72 18.30 -10.48
C ARG A 51 7.86 17.97 -9.52
N GLN A 52 8.26 18.93 -8.70
CA GLN A 52 9.23 18.70 -7.64
C GLN A 52 8.67 17.75 -6.56
N ILE A 53 9.59 17.16 -5.80
CA ILE A 53 9.27 16.50 -4.54
C ILE A 53 8.94 17.59 -3.53
N ASP A 54 7.82 17.43 -2.84
CA ASP A 54 7.43 18.31 -1.75
C ASP A 54 8.22 17.88 -0.52
N TYR A 55 9.16 18.71 -0.06
CA TYR A 55 9.93 18.52 1.17
C TYR A 55 9.37 19.33 2.35
N GLU A 56 8.46 20.26 2.09
CA GLU A 56 7.90 21.23 3.05
C GLU A 56 6.81 20.60 3.92
N ARG A 57 5.86 19.87 3.30
CA ARG A 57 4.72 19.32 4.04
C ARG A 57 5.15 18.21 5.00
N GLN A 58 4.44 18.07 6.12
CA GLN A 58 4.70 16.97 7.05
C GLN A 58 4.35 15.62 6.42
N LEU A 59 5.23 14.62 6.61
CA LEU A 59 4.95 13.25 6.16
C LEU A 59 3.96 12.54 7.09
N ARG A 60 4.16 12.63 8.41
CA ARG A 60 3.33 11.93 9.39
C ARG A 60 1.85 12.25 9.20
N ASN A 61 1.03 11.20 9.17
CA ASN A 61 -0.42 11.26 8.91
C ASN A 61 -0.81 11.81 7.53
N SER A 62 0.11 11.84 6.56
CA SER A 62 -0.20 12.24 5.17
C SER A 62 -0.73 11.11 4.30
N LYS A 63 -0.81 9.87 4.81
CA LYS A 63 -1.43 8.77 4.07
C LYS A 63 -2.95 8.87 4.09
N VAL A 64 -3.58 8.25 3.10
CA VAL A 64 -5.03 8.04 3.12
C VAL A 64 -5.37 7.01 4.20
N ALA A 65 -6.39 7.29 5.01
CA ALA A 65 -6.95 6.29 5.91
C ALA A 65 -7.76 5.29 5.10
N LEU A 66 -7.52 4.00 5.29
CA LEU A 66 -8.12 2.93 4.50
C LEU A 66 -8.74 1.90 5.43
N TYR A 67 -10.00 1.56 5.16
CA TYR A 67 -10.66 0.39 5.76
C TYR A 67 -9.97 -0.90 5.30
N LYS A 68 -9.73 -1.04 3.99
CA LYS A 68 -9.02 -2.19 3.41
C LYS A 68 -8.02 -1.77 2.34
N HIS A 69 -6.91 -2.50 2.23
CA HIS A 69 -6.00 -2.44 1.09
C HIS A 69 -5.89 -3.83 0.46
N ALA A 70 -6.42 -3.97 -0.74
CA ALA A 70 -6.35 -5.20 -1.54
C ALA A 70 -5.20 -5.13 -2.55
N LEU A 71 -4.26 -6.07 -2.45
CA LEU A 71 -3.13 -6.22 -3.36
C LEU A 71 -3.38 -7.38 -4.32
N ILE A 72 -3.21 -7.14 -5.63
CA ILE A 72 -3.15 -8.23 -6.61
C ILE A 72 -1.76 -8.86 -6.54
N LEU A 73 -1.64 -10.04 -5.93
CA LEU A 73 -0.36 -10.69 -5.61
C LEU A 73 0.25 -11.46 -6.80
N HIS A 74 -0.58 -11.87 -7.76
CA HIS A 74 -0.15 -12.31 -9.08
C HIS A 74 -0.48 -11.19 -10.08
N GLY A 75 0.36 -10.16 -10.07
CA GLY A 75 0.11 -8.92 -10.80
C GLY A 75 0.79 -8.88 -12.17
N LEU A 76 0.99 -7.67 -12.68
CA LEU A 76 1.64 -7.43 -13.97
C LEU A 76 3.11 -7.08 -13.74
N PRO A 77 4.08 -7.92 -14.17
CA PRO A 77 5.48 -7.77 -13.78
C PRO A 77 6.16 -6.53 -14.38
N ASP A 78 5.79 -6.16 -15.61
CA ASP A 78 6.33 -4.98 -16.27
C ASP A 78 5.57 -3.70 -15.89
N HIS A 79 6.07 -3.02 -14.85
CA HIS A 79 5.52 -1.74 -14.39
C HIS A 79 5.63 -0.61 -15.42
N LYS A 80 6.53 -0.70 -16.41
CA LYS A 80 6.67 0.30 -17.47
C LYS A 80 5.53 0.19 -18.47
N ALA A 81 5.02 -1.01 -18.69
CA ALA A 81 3.87 -1.27 -19.55
C ALA A 81 2.53 -0.83 -18.92
N TRP A 82 2.45 -0.70 -17.59
CA TRP A 82 1.20 -0.35 -16.88
C TRP A 82 0.48 0.85 -17.49
N PRO A 83 -0.87 0.80 -17.63
CA PRO A 83 -1.65 1.92 -18.12
C PRO A 83 -1.64 3.08 -17.12
N ARG A 84 -1.64 4.33 -17.60
CA ARG A 84 -1.67 5.53 -16.74
C ARG A 84 -2.76 5.49 -15.65
N ARG A 85 -3.90 4.89 -15.95
CA ARG A 85 -5.08 4.78 -15.07
C ARG A 85 -5.64 3.36 -15.14
N PHE A 86 -5.28 2.51 -14.19
CA PHE A 86 -5.84 1.17 -14.09
C PHE A 86 -7.36 1.17 -13.92
N GLU A 87 -7.90 2.22 -13.30
CA GLU A 87 -9.33 2.45 -13.08
C GLU A 87 -10.13 2.72 -14.36
N MET A 88 -9.44 3.06 -15.46
CA MET A 88 -10.03 3.33 -16.79
C MET A 88 -9.53 2.33 -17.85
N ALA A 89 -8.65 1.40 -17.48
CA ALA A 89 -8.14 0.41 -18.42
C ALA A 89 -9.22 -0.64 -18.71
N PRO A 90 -9.51 -0.93 -19.99
CA PRO A 90 -10.44 -1.99 -20.37
C PRO A 90 -9.91 -3.33 -19.85
N ASP A 91 -10.84 -4.21 -19.43
CA ASP A 91 -10.58 -5.58 -18.97
C ASP A 91 -9.58 -5.74 -17.80
N SER A 92 -9.22 -4.62 -17.17
CA SER A 92 -8.40 -4.61 -15.96
C SER A 92 -9.23 -5.04 -14.76
N ILE A 93 -8.73 -6.02 -14.00
CA ILE A 93 -9.30 -6.41 -12.71
C ILE A 93 -9.57 -5.22 -11.78
N ILE A 94 -8.71 -4.19 -11.84
CA ILE A 94 -8.85 -2.97 -11.03
C ILE A 94 -9.99 -2.10 -11.52
N SER A 95 -10.26 -2.01 -12.83
CA SER A 95 -11.39 -1.22 -13.33
C SER A 95 -12.71 -1.89 -12.93
N THR A 96 -12.81 -3.22 -13.09
CA THR A 96 -13.97 -4.02 -12.67
C THR A 96 -14.22 -3.91 -11.17
N LEU A 97 -13.22 -4.15 -10.32
CA LEU A 97 -13.40 -4.05 -8.87
C LEU A 97 -13.70 -2.61 -8.41
N ASN A 98 -13.15 -1.58 -9.05
CA ASN A 98 -13.52 -0.20 -8.72
C ASN A 98 -14.97 0.13 -9.14
N ALA A 99 -15.46 -0.41 -10.24
CA ALA A 99 -16.87 -0.28 -10.61
C ALA A 99 -17.79 -0.96 -9.57
N LEU A 100 -17.46 -2.18 -9.16
CA LEU A 100 -18.17 -2.90 -8.10
C LEU A 100 -18.13 -2.13 -6.77
N LYS A 101 -16.97 -1.59 -6.37
CA LYS A 101 -16.87 -0.77 -5.16
C LYS A 101 -17.81 0.43 -5.18
N ARG A 102 -17.88 1.16 -6.28
CA ARG A 102 -18.83 2.30 -6.41
C ARG A 102 -20.28 1.89 -6.21
N GLN A 103 -20.62 0.64 -6.55
CA GLN A 103 -21.98 0.12 -6.42
C GLN A 103 -22.28 -0.44 -5.01
N TYR A 104 -21.32 -1.14 -4.39
CA TYR A 104 -21.59 -1.96 -3.20
C TYR A 104 -20.97 -1.45 -1.90
N THR A 105 -19.97 -0.55 -1.97
CA THR A 105 -19.30 -0.01 -0.77
C THR A 105 -19.80 1.39 -0.42
N ASP A 106 -19.51 1.87 0.79
CA ASP A 106 -19.78 3.25 1.21
C ASP A 106 -18.51 4.12 1.23
N GLY A 107 -18.70 5.44 1.40
CA GLY A 107 -17.60 6.40 1.51
C GLY A 107 -16.94 6.48 2.89
N TYR A 108 -17.53 5.85 3.92
CA TYR A 108 -17.01 5.83 5.29
C TYR A 108 -15.97 4.71 5.49
N HIS A 109 -15.97 3.70 4.63
CA HIS A 109 -15.06 2.56 4.65
C HIS A 109 -14.20 2.49 3.37
N PRO A 110 -13.31 3.48 3.15
CA PRO A 110 -12.55 3.58 1.92
C PRO A 110 -11.62 2.38 1.74
N SER A 111 -11.75 1.67 0.62
CA SER A 111 -10.83 0.58 0.26
C SER A 111 -9.94 0.99 -0.90
N LEU A 112 -8.66 0.58 -0.90
CA LEU A 112 -7.73 0.75 -2.01
C LEU A 112 -7.43 -0.59 -2.66
N ILE A 113 -7.41 -0.63 -3.99
CA ILE A 113 -7.00 -1.80 -4.76
C ILE A 113 -5.75 -1.42 -5.54
N SER A 114 -4.71 -2.24 -5.46
CA SER A 114 -3.44 -1.94 -6.12
C SER A 114 -2.94 -3.10 -6.96
N MET A 115 -2.51 -2.77 -8.18
CA MET A 115 -1.73 -3.69 -9.00
C MET A 115 -0.33 -3.78 -8.40
N THR A 116 0.26 -4.96 -8.43
CA THR A 116 1.66 -5.14 -8.06
C THR A 116 2.44 -5.74 -9.22
N SER A 117 3.77 -5.71 -9.13
CA SER A 117 4.64 -6.48 -10.03
C SER A 117 5.03 -7.84 -9.42
N LEU A 118 4.35 -8.28 -8.36
CA LEU A 118 4.60 -9.58 -7.73
C LEU A 118 4.06 -10.70 -8.62
N GLN A 119 4.66 -11.88 -8.53
CA GLN A 119 4.31 -13.08 -9.30
C GLN A 119 4.10 -14.25 -8.34
N GLU A 120 3.25 -14.08 -7.32
CA GLU A 120 2.87 -15.22 -6.48
C GLU A 120 2.17 -16.29 -7.33
N PRO A 121 2.39 -17.60 -7.09
CA PRO A 121 1.73 -18.65 -7.84
C PRO A 121 0.20 -18.51 -7.76
N ALA A 122 -0.46 -18.44 -8.93
CA ALA A 122 -1.90 -18.33 -9.06
C ALA A 122 -2.42 -19.19 -10.22
N ASN A 123 -3.70 -19.54 -10.18
CA ASN A 123 -4.38 -20.24 -11.27
C ASN A 123 -4.89 -19.21 -12.30
N VAL A 124 -4.94 -19.58 -13.57
CA VAL A 124 -5.27 -18.68 -14.70
C VAL A 124 -6.62 -17.94 -14.51
N ASP A 125 -7.64 -18.61 -13.96
CA ASP A 125 -8.98 -18.05 -13.77
C ASP A 125 -9.24 -17.48 -12.37
N CYS A 126 -8.18 -17.30 -11.56
CA CYS A 126 -8.29 -16.94 -10.16
C CYS A 126 -7.28 -15.86 -9.77
N GLN A 127 -7.79 -14.75 -9.26
CA GLN A 127 -6.96 -13.71 -8.69
C GLN A 127 -6.50 -14.12 -7.30
N LEU A 128 -5.23 -13.89 -7.00
CA LEU A 128 -4.69 -14.01 -5.65
C LEU A 128 -4.65 -12.63 -5.01
N VAL A 129 -5.53 -12.38 -4.03
CA VAL A 129 -5.67 -11.06 -3.42
C VAL A 129 -5.15 -11.10 -1.97
N GLY A 130 -4.14 -10.29 -1.68
CA GLY A 130 -3.70 -10.02 -0.31
C GLY A 130 -4.55 -8.91 0.29
N LEU A 131 -5.17 -9.16 1.45
CA LEU A 131 -6.08 -8.22 2.11
C LEU A 131 -5.50 -7.77 3.45
N TYR A 132 -5.41 -6.45 3.61
CA TYR A 132 -4.91 -5.77 4.80
C TYR A 132 -6.01 -4.86 5.36
N PRO A 133 -6.16 -4.76 6.71
CA PRO A 133 -5.30 -5.33 7.74
C PRO A 133 -5.58 -6.81 8.09
N ASP A 134 -6.48 -7.48 7.38
CA ASP A 134 -6.99 -8.81 7.73
C ASP A 134 -5.89 -9.90 7.81
N GLY A 135 -4.74 -9.67 7.18
CA GLY A 135 -3.62 -10.61 7.20
C GLY A 135 -3.88 -11.85 6.34
N LEU A 136 -4.78 -11.72 5.36
CA LEU A 136 -5.29 -12.84 4.56
C LEU A 136 -4.85 -12.77 3.11
N VAL A 137 -4.74 -13.96 2.52
CA VAL A 137 -4.71 -14.17 1.07
C VAL A 137 -6.01 -14.88 0.69
N ILE A 138 -6.69 -14.33 -0.31
CA ILE A 138 -7.99 -14.79 -0.77
C ILE A 138 -7.84 -15.22 -2.23
N HIS A 139 -8.30 -16.43 -2.54
CA HIS A 139 -8.43 -16.93 -3.91
C HIS A 139 -9.78 -16.44 -4.45
N VAL A 140 -9.75 -15.53 -5.42
CA VAL A 140 -10.94 -14.88 -5.97
C VAL A 140 -11.13 -15.30 -7.43
N PRO A 141 -12.03 -16.24 -7.73
CA PRO A 141 -12.40 -16.54 -9.11
C PRO A 141 -12.90 -15.28 -9.84
N ASN A 142 -12.52 -15.12 -11.12
CA ASN A 142 -12.94 -13.96 -11.92
C ASN A 142 -14.47 -13.80 -11.99
N SER A 143 -15.23 -14.90 -11.91
CA SER A 143 -16.71 -14.90 -11.86
C SER A 143 -17.31 -14.42 -10.53
N ARG A 144 -16.52 -14.37 -9.45
CA ARG A 144 -16.97 -14.09 -8.07
C ARG A 144 -16.52 -12.71 -7.55
N LEU A 145 -16.07 -11.80 -8.42
CA LEU A 145 -15.58 -10.46 -8.02
C LEU A 145 -16.62 -9.62 -7.28
N LYS A 146 -17.90 -9.73 -7.66
CA LYS A 146 -19.02 -9.08 -6.97
C LYS A 146 -19.13 -9.57 -5.53
N ASP A 147 -19.13 -10.88 -5.34
CA ASP A 147 -19.24 -11.50 -4.02
C ASP A 147 -18.03 -11.17 -3.14
N PHE A 148 -16.83 -11.17 -3.73
CA PHE A 148 -15.63 -10.73 -3.04
C PHE A 148 -15.76 -9.28 -2.55
N THR A 149 -16.26 -8.38 -3.40
CA THR A 149 -16.46 -6.97 -3.03
C THR A 149 -17.43 -6.84 -1.86
N ARG A 150 -18.57 -7.54 -1.91
CA ARG A 150 -19.59 -7.51 -0.83
C ARG A 150 -19.09 -8.16 0.46
N ALA A 151 -18.30 -9.23 0.36
CA ALA A 151 -17.81 -9.96 1.52
C ALA A 151 -16.67 -9.22 2.24
N PHE A 152 -15.71 -8.68 1.50
CA PHE A 152 -14.43 -8.23 2.08
C PHE A 152 -14.21 -6.72 2.01
N LEU A 153 -14.79 -6.01 1.05
CA LEU A 153 -14.53 -4.57 0.84
C LEU A 153 -15.67 -3.66 1.29
N ASP A 154 -16.90 -4.19 1.36
CA ASP A 154 -18.04 -3.45 1.88
C ASP A 154 -18.00 -3.41 3.42
N GLY A 155 -17.97 -2.21 3.99
CA GLY A 155 -18.01 -1.97 5.44
C GLY A 155 -19.42 -1.81 6.02
N LYS A 156 -20.47 -1.70 5.18
CA LYS A 156 -21.85 -1.52 5.67
C LYS A 156 -22.30 -2.66 6.57
N GLY A 157 -22.94 -2.35 7.70
CA GLY A 157 -23.46 -3.37 8.63
C GLY A 157 -22.40 -4.10 9.46
N GLY A 158 -21.15 -3.63 9.46
CA GLY A 158 -20.07 -4.16 10.29
C GLY A 158 -19.44 -5.46 9.75
N GLU A 159 -18.28 -5.82 10.31
CA GLU A 159 -17.58 -7.05 9.95
C GLU A 159 -18.33 -8.32 10.40
N ASP A 160 -19.14 -8.22 11.46
CA ASP A 160 -19.86 -9.34 12.09
C ASP A 160 -21.24 -9.65 11.46
N SER A 161 -21.57 -9.04 10.33
CA SER A 161 -22.79 -9.40 9.60
C SER A 161 -22.78 -10.89 9.24
N LYS A 162 -23.77 -11.64 9.72
CA LYS A 162 -23.92 -13.08 9.44
C LYS A 162 -23.91 -13.39 7.94
N GLU A 163 -24.50 -12.52 7.12
CA GLU A 163 -24.50 -12.67 5.65
C GLU A 163 -23.06 -12.57 5.09
N LYS A 164 -22.27 -11.61 5.57
CA LYS A 164 -20.88 -11.43 5.15
C LYS A 164 -20.01 -12.57 5.63
N ALA A 165 -20.17 -13.00 6.88
CA ALA A 165 -19.46 -14.15 7.44
C ALA A 165 -19.70 -15.41 6.60
N ALA A 166 -20.96 -15.75 6.34
CA ALA A 166 -21.33 -16.87 5.48
C ALA A 166 -20.76 -16.74 4.06
N LEU A 167 -20.77 -15.54 3.47
CA LEU A 167 -20.21 -15.32 2.14
C LEU A 167 -18.68 -15.48 2.13
N ARG A 168 -17.99 -15.02 3.17
CA ARG A 168 -16.53 -15.18 3.32
C ARG A 168 -16.11 -16.64 3.42
N GLU A 169 -16.90 -17.47 4.12
CA GLU A 169 -16.66 -18.92 4.23
C GLU A 169 -16.69 -19.63 2.87
N THR A 170 -17.38 -19.06 1.88
CA THR A 170 -17.39 -19.62 0.51
C THR A 170 -16.09 -19.39 -0.27
N PHE A 171 -15.17 -18.56 0.23
CA PHE A 171 -13.88 -18.29 -0.41
C PHE A 171 -12.77 -19.12 0.24
N LYS A 172 -11.88 -19.65 -0.61
CA LYS A 172 -10.63 -20.24 -0.12
C LYS A 172 -9.70 -19.13 0.37
N THR A 173 -9.41 -19.12 1.67
CA THR A 173 -8.52 -18.15 2.31
C THR A 173 -7.35 -18.84 2.99
N ARG A 174 -6.26 -18.11 3.19
CA ARG A 174 -5.12 -18.51 4.03
C ARG A 174 -4.47 -17.28 4.64
N LYS A 175 -3.68 -17.46 5.69
CA LYS A 175 -2.86 -16.36 6.23
C LYS A 175 -1.76 -15.95 5.25
N LEU A 176 -1.34 -14.68 5.34
CA LEU A 176 -0.10 -14.21 4.71
C LEU A 176 1.09 -14.97 5.31
N LEU A 177 2.00 -15.39 4.45
CA LEU A 177 3.17 -16.18 4.86
C LEU A 177 4.48 -15.38 4.81
N LYS A 178 4.47 -14.24 4.13
CA LYS A 178 5.63 -13.38 3.88
C LYS A 178 5.23 -11.91 3.99
N ASP A 179 6.20 -11.06 4.30
CA ASP A 179 6.04 -9.61 4.22
C ASP A 179 6.23 -9.18 2.75
N TYR A 180 5.69 -8.03 2.38
CA TYR A 180 5.91 -7.43 1.06
C TYR A 180 6.43 -6.00 1.20
N VAL A 181 7.56 -5.72 0.54
CA VAL A 181 8.08 -4.37 0.36
C VAL A 181 7.77 -3.93 -1.06
N LEU A 182 6.91 -2.93 -1.17
CA LEU A 182 6.41 -2.45 -2.46
C LEU A 182 6.77 -0.98 -2.69
N VAL A 183 7.49 -0.72 -3.77
CA VAL A 183 7.91 0.63 -4.17
C VAL A 183 6.96 1.17 -5.24
N CYS A 184 6.46 2.39 -5.10
CA CYS A 184 5.60 2.98 -6.12
C CYS A 184 6.43 3.31 -7.38
N GLY A 185 6.26 2.51 -8.45
CA GLY A 185 7.01 2.64 -9.71
C GLY A 185 6.16 3.17 -10.88
N HIS A 186 4.96 3.70 -10.65
CA HIS A 186 3.98 3.91 -11.70
C HIS A 186 4.27 5.13 -12.62
N TYR A 187 5.26 5.01 -13.53
CA TYR A 187 5.77 6.09 -14.37
C TYR A 187 4.71 6.82 -15.19
N LYS A 188 3.84 6.08 -15.90
CA LYS A 188 2.78 6.69 -16.73
C LYS A 188 1.79 7.51 -15.91
N ARG A 189 1.64 7.22 -14.60
CA ARG A 189 0.80 8.00 -13.68
C ARG A 189 1.53 9.23 -13.16
N ASP A 190 2.77 9.07 -12.71
CA ASP A 190 3.60 10.18 -12.23
C ASP A 190 5.10 9.92 -12.48
N ILE A 191 5.78 10.90 -13.08
CA ILE A 191 7.20 10.83 -13.43
C ILE A 191 8.09 10.63 -12.20
N ARG A 192 7.75 11.24 -11.05
CA ARG A 192 8.55 11.10 -9.82
C ARG A 192 8.62 9.66 -9.34
N CYS A 193 7.46 9.00 -9.32
CA CYS A 193 7.36 7.59 -8.95
C CYS A 193 8.15 6.71 -9.91
N GLY A 194 8.05 6.97 -11.22
CA GLY A 194 8.72 6.12 -12.21
C GLY A 194 10.23 6.37 -12.36
N LEU A 195 10.76 7.53 -11.95
CA LEU A 195 12.20 7.78 -11.91
C LEU A 195 12.82 7.30 -10.59
N LEU A 196 12.22 7.62 -9.43
CA LEU A 196 12.77 7.24 -8.12
C LEU A 196 12.50 5.79 -7.75
N GLY A 197 11.34 5.26 -8.14
CA GLY A 197 10.91 3.91 -7.77
C GLY A 197 11.93 2.83 -8.17
N PRO A 198 12.43 2.81 -9.42
CA PRO A 198 13.47 1.86 -9.83
C PRO A 198 14.78 1.99 -9.06
N LEU A 199 15.23 3.22 -8.75
CA LEU A 199 16.45 3.45 -7.98
C LEU A 199 16.33 2.88 -6.56
N VAL A 200 15.23 3.18 -5.88
CA VAL A 200 14.97 2.69 -4.52
C VAL A 200 14.77 1.18 -4.50
N LYS A 201 14.03 0.59 -5.46
CA LYS A 201 13.85 -0.87 -5.53
C LYS A 201 15.18 -1.59 -5.80
N ALA A 202 16.02 -1.08 -6.69
CA ALA A 202 17.34 -1.65 -6.96
C ALA A 202 18.23 -1.65 -5.71
N GLU A 203 18.15 -0.58 -4.90
CA GLU A 203 18.85 -0.54 -3.61
C GLU A 203 18.29 -1.58 -2.61
N PHE A 204 16.97 -1.81 -2.58
CA PHE A 204 16.37 -2.86 -1.75
C PHE A 204 16.86 -4.26 -2.15
N GLU A 205 17.03 -4.53 -3.44
CA GLU A 205 17.58 -5.82 -3.92
C GLU A 205 18.97 -6.07 -3.35
N LYS A 206 19.84 -5.06 -3.38
CA LYS A 206 21.19 -5.15 -2.83
C LYS A 206 21.18 -5.23 -1.31
N ALA A 207 20.37 -4.41 -0.64
CA ALA A 207 20.25 -4.40 0.82
C ALA A 207 19.72 -5.74 1.37
N PHE A 208 18.76 -6.36 0.70
CA PHE A 208 18.29 -7.70 1.07
C PHE A 208 19.36 -8.78 0.87
N GLN A 209 20.16 -8.69 -0.19
CA GLN A 209 21.29 -9.61 -0.38
C GLN A 209 22.33 -9.43 0.75
N LEU A 210 22.69 -8.20 1.09
CA LEU A 210 23.65 -7.89 2.17
C LEU A 210 23.16 -8.39 3.54
N ALA A 211 21.88 -8.20 3.84
CA ALA A 211 21.27 -8.66 5.08
C ALA A 211 20.82 -10.14 5.03
N GLN A 212 21.13 -10.86 3.94
CA GLN A 212 20.79 -12.27 3.73
C GLN A 212 19.30 -12.57 3.94
N VAL A 213 18.43 -11.65 3.52
CA VAL A 213 16.98 -11.78 3.67
C VAL A 213 16.46 -12.78 2.64
N PRO A 214 15.83 -13.89 3.06
CA PRO A 214 15.36 -14.89 2.11
C PRO A 214 14.12 -14.42 1.33
N LYS A 215 14.06 -14.71 0.02
CA LYS A 215 12.97 -14.29 -0.89
C LYS A 215 11.61 -14.90 -0.51
N GLU A 216 11.61 -16.02 0.19
CA GLU A 216 10.41 -16.67 0.71
C GLU A 216 9.83 -15.96 1.94
N LYS A 217 10.63 -15.13 2.63
CA LYS A 217 10.21 -14.35 3.81
C LYS A 217 9.75 -12.94 3.45
N VAL A 218 10.34 -12.34 2.40
CA VAL A 218 10.02 -10.98 1.97
C VAL A 218 9.92 -10.92 0.44
N GLY A 219 8.76 -10.54 -0.06
CA GLY A 219 8.55 -10.23 -1.47
C GLY A 219 8.89 -8.77 -1.77
N LEU A 220 9.69 -8.52 -2.81
CA LEU A 220 10.01 -7.17 -3.29
C LEU A 220 9.36 -6.92 -4.65
N GLY A 221 8.67 -5.80 -4.80
CA GLY A 221 8.00 -5.49 -6.06
C GLY A 221 7.65 -4.01 -6.22
N TYR A 222 7.00 -3.70 -7.32
CA TYR A 222 6.36 -2.41 -7.55
C TYR A 222 4.89 -2.46 -7.15
N ILE A 223 4.35 -1.31 -6.78
CA ILE A 223 2.91 -1.08 -6.58
C ILE A 223 2.42 0.05 -7.48
N SER A 224 1.20 -0.11 -8.02
CA SER A 224 0.52 0.96 -8.74
C SER A 224 0.30 2.17 -7.83
N HIS A 225 0.02 3.32 -8.43
CA HIS A 225 -0.15 4.57 -7.69
C HIS A 225 -1.16 4.46 -6.52
N ILE A 226 -0.68 4.86 -5.34
CA ILE A 226 -1.36 4.80 -4.03
C ILE A 226 -1.80 6.18 -3.51
N GLY A 227 -1.58 7.26 -4.29
CA GLY A 227 -1.65 8.65 -3.82
C GLY A 227 -0.31 9.15 -3.30
N GLY A 228 -0.24 10.43 -2.91
CA GLY A 228 0.97 11.01 -2.28
C GLY A 228 2.23 11.04 -3.16
N HIS A 229 2.09 11.17 -4.49
CA HIS A 229 3.25 11.23 -5.41
C HIS A 229 4.18 12.43 -5.16
N SER A 230 3.71 13.45 -4.44
CA SER A 230 4.52 14.60 -4.03
C SER A 230 5.57 14.20 -3.01
N PHE A 231 5.37 13.07 -2.33
CA PHE A 231 6.29 12.46 -1.38
C PHE A 231 7.03 11.26 -1.98
N ALA A 232 7.22 11.20 -3.30
CA ALA A 232 8.00 10.12 -3.89
C ALA A 232 9.48 10.16 -3.40
N ALA A 233 10.18 9.02 -3.31
CA ALA A 233 9.68 7.67 -3.53
C ALA A 233 8.79 7.21 -2.37
N ASN A 234 7.65 6.59 -2.72
CA ASN A 234 6.79 5.94 -1.74
C ASN A 234 7.17 4.47 -1.63
N VAL A 235 7.35 3.99 -0.41
CA VAL A 235 7.64 2.58 -0.08
C VAL A 235 6.61 2.12 0.94
N LEU A 236 5.92 1.03 0.63
CA LEU A 236 4.92 0.44 1.52
C LEU A 236 5.42 -0.91 1.99
N ILE A 237 5.40 -1.14 3.30
CA ILE A 237 5.79 -2.40 3.92
C ILE A 237 4.53 -3.03 4.47
N PHE A 238 4.11 -4.10 3.81
CA PHE A 238 2.97 -4.91 4.18
C PHE A 238 3.47 -6.11 4.99
N LYS A 239 3.21 -6.09 6.29
CA LYS A 239 3.65 -7.14 7.21
C LYS A 239 2.63 -8.27 7.20
N LYS A 240 3.09 -9.52 7.33
CA LYS A 240 2.22 -10.71 7.33
C LYS A 240 1.19 -10.74 8.48
N ASN A 241 1.38 -9.94 9.52
CA ASN A 241 0.43 -9.77 10.62
C ASN A 241 -0.72 -8.81 10.27
N GLY A 242 -0.73 -8.21 9.08
CA GLY A 242 -1.76 -7.27 8.63
C GLY A 242 -1.34 -5.79 8.70
N ASP A 243 -0.24 -5.47 9.37
CA ASP A 243 0.22 -4.08 9.47
C ASP A 243 0.71 -3.55 8.13
N VAL A 244 0.44 -2.27 7.86
CA VAL A 244 0.91 -1.60 6.64
C VAL A 244 1.58 -0.29 7.02
N ILE A 245 2.86 -0.17 6.73
CA ILE A 245 3.70 0.99 7.06
C ILE A 245 4.00 1.74 5.76
N TRP A 246 3.67 3.02 5.69
CA TRP A 246 3.92 3.87 4.52
C TRP A 246 5.10 4.79 4.78
N TYR A 247 6.11 4.72 3.92
CA TYR A 247 7.20 5.68 3.84
C TYR A 247 7.09 6.55 2.60
N GLY A 248 7.50 7.81 2.73
CA GLY A 248 7.67 8.76 1.64
C GLY A 248 9.06 9.40 1.69
N ARG A 249 9.43 10.08 0.59
CA ARG A 249 10.75 10.71 0.40
C ARG A 249 11.90 9.73 0.61
N VAL A 250 11.67 8.45 0.30
CA VAL A 250 12.70 7.43 0.46
C VAL A 250 13.75 7.64 -0.63
N GLU A 251 15.00 7.71 -0.20
CA GLU A 251 16.19 7.70 -1.04
C GLU A 251 16.99 6.40 -0.84
N GLN A 252 17.96 6.14 -1.72
CA GLN A 252 18.81 4.96 -1.66
C GLN A 252 19.51 4.81 -0.30
N ARG A 253 20.07 5.91 0.24
CA ARG A 253 20.74 5.91 1.57
C ARG A 253 19.87 5.44 2.73
N ASN A 254 18.54 5.56 2.62
CA ASN A 254 17.62 5.15 3.69
C ASN A 254 17.32 3.65 3.68
N VAL A 255 17.53 2.97 2.56
CA VAL A 255 17.01 1.61 2.33
C VAL A 255 17.59 0.60 3.30
N GLN A 256 18.88 0.64 3.59
CA GLN A 256 19.49 -0.27 4.57
C GLN A 256 18.89 -0.08 5.96
N GLY A 257 18.64 1.16 6.36
CA GLY A 257 17.94 1.47 7.60
C GLY A 257 16.53 0.87 7.61
N ILE A 258 15.76 1.02 6.53
CA ILE A 258 14.42 0.45 6.42
C ILE A 258 14.45 -1.09 6.53
N VAL A 259 15.40 -1.74 5.86
CA VAL A 259 15.57 -3.21 5.92
C VAL A 259 15.83 -3.66 7.36
N LEU A 260 16.81 -3.04 8.02
CA LEU A 260 17.22 -3.45 9.37
C LEU A 260 16.16 -3.14 10.42
N LYS A 261 15.60 -1.93 10.39
CA LYS A 261 14.72 -1.39 11.44
C LYS A 261 13.27 -1.85 11.29
N THR A 262 12.76 -1.90 10.06
CA THR A 262 11.32 -2.07 9.83
C THR A 262 10.98 -3.40 9.18
N VAL A 263 11.78 -3.88 8.23
CA VAL A 263 11.51 -5.17 7.59
C VAL A 263 11.88 -6.30 8.54
N LEU A 264 13.11 -6.29 9.07
CA LEU A 264 13.62 -7.30 9.99
C LEU A 264 13.31 -7.00 11.46
N GLY A 265 13.20 -5.73 11.82
CA GLY A 265 12.84 -5.28 13.16
C GLY A 265 11.36 -4.88 13.29
N ASN A 266 11.01 -4.43 14.50
CA ASN A 266 9.72 -3.83 14.84
C ASN A 266 9.88 -2.32 15.14
N GLU A 267 10.70 -1.64 14.36
CA GLU A 267 10.98 -0.21 14.52
C GLU A 267 10.52 0.56 13.27
N ILE A 268 9.99 1.77 13.47
CA ILE A 268 9.54 2.66 12.40
C ILE A 268 10.48 3.85 12.32
N ILE A 269 11.00 4.12 11.13
CA ILE A 269 11.80 5.31 10.85
C ILE A 269 10.89 6.55 10.82
N GLU A 270 11.03 7.42 11.80
CA GLU A 270 10.09 8.52 12.06
C GLU A 270 10.07 9.55 10.94
N GLU A 271 11.23 9.96 10.45
CA GLU A 271 11.38 11.02 9.46
C GLU A 271 10.84 10.65 8.06
N LEU A 272 10.64 9.36 7.78
CA LEU A 272 10.07 8.88 6.52
C LEU A 272 8.59 8.51 6.65
N TYR A 273 8.09 8.34 7.88
CA TYR A 273 6.79 7.74 8.17
C TYR A 273 5.62 8.62 7.77
N ARG A 274 4.71 8.05 6.99
CA ARG A 274 3.46 8.69 6.55
C ARG A 274 2.23 8.24 7.29
N GLY A 275 2.27 7.05 7.88
CA GLY A 275 1.14 6.39 8.53
C GLY A 275 1.16 4.89 8.31
#